data_AF-A0A8I1FY55-F1
#
_entry.id   AF-A0A8I1FY55-F1
#
_cell.length_a   1.000
_cell.length_b   1.000
_cell.length_c   1.000
_cell.angle_alpha   90.00
_cell.angle_beta   90.00
_cell.angle_gamma   90.00
#
_symmetry.space_group_name_H-M   'P 1'
#
loop_
_entity.id
_entity.type
_entity.pdbx_description
1 polymer ?
#
loop_
_entity_poly.entity_id
_entity_poly.type
_entity_poly.pdbx_seq_one_letter_code
_entity_poly.pdbx_strand_id
1 'polypeptide(L)' 'MTFEQYMAEIRSINEQLQDISNKTANQALANCANSSNPLFVDLMRRQADLTLRSHKLTEKMMEQLDIEK' A
#
# COMPACT_ATOMS: atom_id res chain seq x y z
N MET A 1 -18.60 -3.77 5.60
CA MET A 1 -17.95 -3.99 4.29
C MET A 1 -18.10 -5.46 3.99
N THR A 2 -18.39 -5.87 2.76
CA THR A 2 -18.45 -7.31 2.45
C THR A 2 -17.04 -7.87 2.26
N PHE A 3 -16.88 -9.18 2.41
CA PHE A 3 -15.60 -9.85 2.12
C PHE A 3 -15.15 -9.61 0.66
N GLU A 4 -16.09 -9.58 -0.29
CA GLU A 4 -15.78 -9.28 -1.69
C GLU A 4 -15.26 -7.85 -1.90
N GLN A 5 -15.87 -6.86 -1.22
CA GLN A 5 -15.40 -5.47 -1.24
C GLN A 5 -14.01 -5.36 -0.63
N TYR A 6 -13.76 -6.02 0.50
CA TYR A 6 -12.44 -6.11 1.11
C TYR A 6 -11.40 -6.68 0.14
N MET A 7 -11.70 -7.81 -0.50
CA MET A 7 -10.80 -8.47 -1.44
C MET A 7 -10.49 -7.61 -2.66
N ALA A 8 -11.46 -6.85 -3.16
CA ALA A 8 -11.26 -5.91 -4.26
C ALA A 8 -10.35 -4.74 -3.84
N GLU A 9 -10.60 -4.14 -2.68
CA GLU A 9 -9.82 -3.02 -2.17
C GLU A 9 -8.38 -3.41 -1.82
N ILE A 10 -8.18 -4.54 -1.13
CA ILE A 10 -6.84 -5.00 -0.76
C ILE A 10 -6.00 -5.36 -1.99
N ARG A 11 -6.63 -5.94 -3.03
CA ARG A 11 -5.97 -6.21 -4.31
C ARG A 11 -5.51 -4.91 -4.97
N SER A 12 -6.38 -3.91 -5.04
CA SER A 12 -6.05 -2.61 -5.61
C SER A 12 -4.92 -1.90 -4.86
N ILE A 13 -4.87 -2.03 -3.52
CA ILE A 13 -3.76 -1.50 -2.71
C ILE A 13 -2.45 -2.23 -3.06
N ASN A 14 -2.48 -3.55 -3.15
CA ASN A 14 -1.29 -4.36 -3.46
C ASN A 14 -0.74 -4.09 -4.87
N GLU A 15 -1.62 -3.87 -5.86
CA GLU A 15 -1.21 -3.47 -7.21
C GLU A 15 -0.48 -2.12 -7.20
N GLN A 16 -0.98 -1.14 -6.44
CA GLN A 16 -0.31 0.16 -6.29
C GLN A 16 1.03 0.04 -5.55
N LEU A 17 1.11 -0.80 -4.51
CA LEU A 17 2.37 -1.06 -3.80
C LEU A 17 3.41 -1.72 -4.71
N GLN A 18 2.98 -2.64 -5.59
CA GLN A 18 3.85 -3.28 -6.57
C GLN A 18 4.38 -2.26 -7.61
N ASP A 19 3.53 -1.35 -8.10
CA ASP A 19 3.95 -0.27 -9.00
C ASP A 19 4.98 0.65 -8.34
N ILE A 20 4.76 1.03 -7.07
CA ILE A 20 5.74 1.81 -6.31
C ILE A 20 7.06 1.06 -6.16
N SER A 21 7.01 -0.23 -5.82
CA SER A 21 8.21 -1.08 -5.70
C SER A 21 9.03 -1.10 -7.00
N ASN A 22 8.36 -1.24 -8.15
CA ASN A 22 9.02 -1.22 -9.45
C ASN A 22 9.67 0.15 -9.74
N LYS A 23 8.96 1.25 -9.45
CA LYS A 23 9.47 2.61 -9.66
C LYS A 23 10.68 2.92 -8.77
N THR A 24 10.64 2.50 -7.52
CA THR A 24 11.72 2.75 -6.55
C THR A 24 12.93 1.87 -6.83
N ALA A 25 12.73 0.63 -7.29
CA ALA A 25 13.79 -0.21 -7.82
C ALA A 25 14.50 0.43 -9.02
N ASN A 26 13.74 0.99 -9.97
CA ASN A 26 14.32 1.73 -11.10
C ASN A 26 15.10 2.97 -10.66
N GLN A 27 14.60 3.71 -9.67
CA GLN A 27 15.32 4.85 -9.10
C GLN A 27 16.60 4.43 -8.36
N ALA A 28 16.59 3.26 -7.71
CA ALA A 28 17.77 2.71 -7.07
C ALA A 28 18.84 2.32 -8.11
N LEU A 29 18.45 1.65 -9.19
CA LEU A 29 19.34 1.32 -10.32
C LEU A 29 19.92 2.58 -10.97
N ALA A 30 19.16 3.67 -11.02
CA ALA A 30 19.60 4.97 -11.52
C ALA A 30 20.38 5.81 -10.48
N ASN A 31 20.66 5.28 -9.28
CA ASN A 31 21.30 5.98 -8.17
C ASN A 31 20.59 7.28 -7.73
N CYS A 32 19.27 7.37 -7.91
CA CYS A 32 18.47 8.54 -7.54
C CYS A 32 17.39 8.23 -6.47
N ALA A 33 17.40 7.03 -5.87
CA ALA A 33 16.55 6.68 -4.72
C ALA A 33 17.13 7.26 -3.41
N ASN A 34 16.89 8.55 -3.16
CA ASN A 34 17.36 9.23 -1.95
C ASN A 34 16.40 10.34 -1.50
N SER A 35 16.56 10.80 -0.26
CA SER A 35 15.70 11.80 0.38
C SER A 35 15.77 13.20 -0.25
N SER A 36 16.77 13.47 -1.09
CA SER A 36 16.88 14.73 -1.84
C SER A 36 16.13 14.68 -3.17
N ASN A 37 15.70 13.49 -3.64
CA ASN A 37 14.88 13.34 -4.84
C ASN A 37 13.38 13.44 -4.46
N PRO A 38 12.67 14.52 -4.83
CA PRO A 38 11.28 14.71 -4.46
C PRO A 38 10.37 13.59 -5.00
N LEU A 39 10.67 13.05 -6.18
CA LEU A 39 9.89 11.96 -6.77
C LEU A 39 10.03 10.67 -5.95
N PHE A 40 11.22 10.38 -5.42
CA PHE A 40 11.42 9.23 -4.53
C PHE A 40 10.69 9.43 -3.20
N VAL A 41 10.80 10.63 -2.61
CA VAL A 41 10.11 10.97 -1.36
C VAL A 41 8.60 10.82 -1.49
N ASP A 42 8.02 11.27 -2.59
CA ASP A 42 6.58 11.15 -2.83
C ASP A 42 6.13 9.70 -2.99
N LEU A 43 6.93 8.86 -3.66
CA LEU A 43 6.69 7.42 -3.74
C LEU A 43 6.71 6.76 -2.36
N MET A 44 7.69 7.10 -1.52
CA MET A 44 7.78 6.58 -0.14
C MET A 44 6.62 7.03 0.75
N ARG A 45 6.18 8.29 0.63
CA ARG A 45 5.00 8.79 1.34
C ARG A 45 3.74 8.05 0.92
N ARG A 46 3.57 7.83 -0.39
CA ARG A 46 2.42 7.08 -0.92
C ARG A 46 2.44 5.63 -0.48
N GLN A 47 3.62 5.00 -0.43
CA GLN A 47 3.78 3.65 0.10
C GLN A 47 3.31 3.58 1.55
N ALA A 48 3.75 4.51 2.41
CA ALA A 48 3.35 4.56 3.81
C ALA A 48 1.83 4.74 3.99
N ASP A 49 1.21 5.62 3.21
CA ASP A 49 -0.25 5.80 3.20
C ASP A 49 -0.99 4.51 2.82
N LEU A 50 -0.56 3.85 1.74
CA LEU A 50 -1.16 2.59 1.28
C LEU A 50 -1.00 1.46 2.31
N THR A 51 0.18 1.32 2.93
CA THR A 51 0.40 0.34 3.99
C THR A 51 -0.50 0.59 5.19
N LEU A 52 -0.64 1.84 5.63
CA LEU A 52 -1.55 2.19 6.72
C LEU A 52 -3.02 1.90 6.37
N ARG A 53 -3.43 2.23 5.14
CA ARG A 53 -4.79 1.93 4.66
C ARG A 53 -5.06 0.44 4.59
N SER A 54 -4.11 -0.36 4.09
CA SER A 54 -4.17 -1.82 4.07
C SER A 54 -4.37 -2.40 5.46
N HIS A 55 -3.58 -1.91 6.43
CA HIS A 55 -3.68 -2.34 7.82
C HIS A 55 -5.07 -2.04 8.41
N LYS A 56 -5.54 -0.79 8.31
CA LYS A 56 -6.87 -0.38 8.81
C LYS A 56 -8.01 -1.13 8.13
N LEU A 57 -7.88 -1.42 6.84
CA LEU A 57 -8.86 -2.18 6.07
C LEU A 57 -8.97 -3.61 6.60
N THR A 58 -7.82 -4.24 6.85
CA THR A 58 -7.72 -5.59 7.40
C THR A 58 -8.26 -5.66 8.84
N GLU A 59 -7.90 -4.70 9.69
CA GLU A 59 -8.42 -4.60 11.07
C GLU A 59 -9.95 -4.56 11.09
N LYS A 60 -10.56 -3.69 10.27
CA LYS A 60 -12.03 -3.59 10.15
C LYS A 60 -12.69 -4.90 9.70
N MET A 61 -12.05 -5.64 8.80
CA MET A 61 -12.58 -6.93 8.34
C MET A 61 -12.49 -7.98 9.46
N MET A 62 -11.37 -8.01 10.20
CA MET A 62 -11.18 -8.92 11.33
C MET A 62 -12.17 -8.64 12.46
N GLU A 63 -12.40 -7.37 12.80
CA GLU A 63 -13.41 -6.97 13.78
C GLU A 63 -14.82 -7.45 13.38
N GLN A 64 -15.19 -7.31 12.10
CA GLN A 64 -16.49 -7.77 11.60
C GLN A 64 -16.64 -9.29 11.71
N LEU A 65 -15.59 -10.05 11.37
CA LEU A 65 -15.60 -11.52 11.47
C LEU A 65 -15.60 -12.03 12.91
N ASP A 66 -15.04 -11.27 13.85
CA ASP A 66 -15.03 -11.66 15.27
C ASP A 66 -16.35 -11.33 15.98
N ILE A 67 -17.08 -10.31 15.51
CA ILE A 67 -18.45 -9.98 15.97
C ILE A 67 -19.48 -11.01 15.45
N GLU A 68 -19.19 -11.73 14.36
CA GLU A 68 -20.04 -12.79 13.81
C GLU A 68 -19.94 -14.15 14.54
N LYS A 69 -19.17 -14.24 15.64
CA LYS A 69 -19.10 -15.44 16.53
C LYS A 69 -20.10 -15.38 17.68
#